data_AF-C3Z5G8-F1
#
_entry.id   AF-C3Z5G8-F1
#
_cell.length_a   1.000
_cell.length_b   1.000
_cell.length_c   1.000
_cell.angle_alpha   90.00
_cell.angle_beta   90.00
_cell.angle_gamma   90.00
#
_symmetry.space_group_name_H-M   'P 1'
#
loop_
_entity.id
_entity.type
_entity.pdbx_description
1 polymer ?
#
loop_
_entity_poly.entity_id
_entity_poly.type
_entity_poly.pdbx_seq_one_letter_code
_entity_poly.pdbx_strand_id
1 'polypeptide(L)'
;LPASFTVTVCVLYAIIFVMSLIGNSMVIYAVASNRKMRSITNVFLVSLAVSDLLITVVSMPWSVLHALDDHAWNFGDFMCRVPQFVQVVSVTASLMTLTCIAVDRYIAILHPLNSGVRFSILRVSLTLLSVWVVAITFGIPL
;
A
#
# COMPACT_ATOMS: atom_id res chain seq x y z
N LEU A 1 -3.68 -3.23 29.69
CA LEU A 1 -3.48 -1.80 29.31
C LEU A 1 -4.51 -0.90 30.00
N PRO A 2 -4.22 0.38 30.34
CA PRO A 2 -5.23 1.28 30.89
C PRO A 2 -6.35 1.52 29.87
N ALA A 3 -7.61 1.46 30.30
CA ALA A 3 -8.78 1.52 29.43
C ALA A 3 -8.82 2.77 28.52
N SER A 4 -8.31 3.91 29.02
CA SER A 4 -8.20 5.16 28.25
C SER A 4 -7.29 5.04 27.03
N PHE A 5 -6.19 4.29 27.12
CA PHE A 5 -5.27 4.07 26.01
C PHE A 5 -5.94 3.23 24.91
N THR A 6 -6.58 2.13 25.31
CA THR A 6 -7.29 1.24 24.39
C THR A 6 -8.41 1.95 23.62
N VAL A 7 -9.23 2.75 24.32
CA VAL A 7 -10.29 3.55 23.69
C VAL A 7 -9.71 4.55 22.69
N THR A 8 -8.63 5.24 23.05
CA THR A 8 -7.97 6.20 22.16
C THR A 8 -7.45 5.52 20.90
N VAL A 9 -6.79 4.37 21.03
CA VAL A 9 -6.29 3.57 19.91
C VAL A 9 -7.44 3.13 19.00
N CYS A 10 -8.53 2.59 19.55
CA CYS A 10 -9.68 2.15 18.76
C CYS A 10 -10.31 3.29 17.95
N VAL A 11 -10.51 4.46 18.57
CA VAL A 11 -11.07 5.64 17.89
C VAL A 11 -10.16 6.11 16.76
N LEU A 12 -8.85 6.22 17.01
CA LEU A 12 -7.90 6.64 15.98
C LEU A 12 -7.84 5.63 14.82
N TYR A 13 -7.76 4.33 15.11
CA TYR A 13 -7.76 3.29 14.07
C TYR A 13 -9.06 3.31 13.26
N ALA A 14 -10.23 3.52 13.89
CA ALA A 14 -11.50 3.62 13.16
C ALA A 14 -11.51 4.81 12.20
N ILE A 15 -11.02 5.97 12.64
CA ILE A 15 -10.92 7.17 11.80
C ILE A 15 -9.96 6.91 10.62
N ILE A 16 -8.75 6.40 10.91
CA ILE A 16 -7.74 6.11 9.88
C ILE A 16 -8.27 5.07 8.89
N PHE A 17 -8.95 4.03 9.37
CA PHE A 17 -9.54 3.00 8.53
C PHE A 17 -10.55 3.58 7.54
N VAL A 18 -11.50 4.38 8.02
CA VAL A 18 -12.53 4.99 7.16
C VAL A 18 -11.90 5.95 6.15
N MET A 19 -11.00 6.83 6.60
CA MET A 19 -10.32 7.78 5.71
C MET A 19 -9.48 7.07 4.65
N SER A 20 -8.69 6.08 5.04
CA SER A 20 -7.83 5.31 4.14
C SER A 20 -8.66 4.53 3.12
N LEU A 21 -9.73 3.87 3.57
CA LEU A 21 -10.62 3.11 2.70
C LEU A 21 -11.26 4.00 1.64
N ILE A 22 -11.84 5.13 2.04
CA ILE A 22 -12.49 6.07 1.12
C ILE A 22 -11.46 6.70 0.17
N GLY A 23 -10.36 7.22 0.70
CA GLY A 23 -9.34 7.93 -0.07
C GLY A 23 -8.70 7.03 -1.13
N ASN A 24 -8.21 5.86 -0.74
CA ASN A 24 -7.53 4.96 -1.67
C ASN A 24 -8.49 4.31 -2.67
N SER A 25 -9.73 4.01 -2.27
CA SER A 25 -10.76 3.54 -3.22
C SER A 25 -11.11 4.61 -4.25
N MET A 26 -11.18 5.88 -3.85
CA MET A 26 -11.45 6.99 -4.76
C MET A 26 -10.32 7.17 -5.77
N VAL A 27 -9.05 7.00 -5.37
CA VAL A 27 -7.89 7.03 -6.29
C VAL A 27 -8.03 5.95 -7.37
N ILE A 28 -8.30 4.71 -6.96
CA ILE A 28 -8.47 3.59 -7.89
C ILE A 28 -9.65 3.86 -8.83
N TYR A 29 -10.79 4.29 -8.28
CA TYR A 29 -11.99 4.61 -9.06
C TYR A 29 -11.73 5.72 -10.09
N ALA A 30 -11.07 6.81 -9.69
CA ALA A 30 -10.78 7.94 -10.56
C ALA A 30 -9.93 7.51 -11.78
N VAL A 31 -8.85 6.75 -11.54
CA VAL A 31 -7.96 6.27 -12.61
C VAL A 31 -8.64 5.21 -13.50
N ALA A 32 -9.47 4.35 -12.91
CA ALA A 32 -10.20 3.32 -13.66
C ALA A 32 -11.28 3.93 -14.58
N SER A 33 -12.05 4.89 -14.06
CA SER A 33 -13.19 5.54 -14.72
C SER A 33 -12.75 6.47 -15.86
N ASN A 34 -11.68 7.24 -15.68
CA ASN A 34 -11.25 8.22 -16.67
C ASN A 34 -10.03 7.74 -17.49
N ARG A 35 -10.25 7.37 -18.76
CA ARG A 35 -9.16 6.97 -19.67
C ARG A 35 -8.09 8.05 -19.84
N LYS A 36 -8.44 9.34 -19.76
CA LYS A 36 -7.48 10.45 -19.85
C LYS A 36 -6.54 10.50 -18.63
N MET A 37 -6.94 9.89 -17.51
CA MET A 37 -6.13 9.79 -16.30
C MET A 37 -5.29 8.51 -16.25
N ARG A 38 -5.20 7.71 -17.31
CA ARG A 38 -4.30 6.54 -17.36
C ARG A 38 -2.88 6.94 -17.77
N SER A 39 -2.30 7.87 -17.02
CA SER A 39 -0.91 8.28 -17.16
C SER A 39 0.02 7.39 -16.33
N ILE A 40 1.32 7.41 -16.65
CA ILE A 40 2.37 6.68 -15.92
C ILE A 40 2.28 6.92 -14.41
N THR A 41 2.24 8.20 -14.02
CA THR A 41 2.16 8.62 -12.62
C THR A 41 0.91 8.06 -11.94
N ASN A 42 -0.22 8.05 -12.64
CA ASN A 42 -1.49 7.58 -12.07
C ASN A 42 -1.52 6.05 -11.89
N VAL A 43 -0.78 5.29 -12.69
CA VAL A 43 -0.61 3.84 -12.46
C VAL A 43 0.21 3.58 -11.19
N PHE A 44 1.24 4.38 -10.90
CA PHE A 44 1.94 4.30 -9.61
C PHE A 44 1.02 4.66 -8.43
N LEU A 45 0.16 5.67 -8.58
CA LEU A 45 -0.83 6.03 -7.54
C LEU A 45 -1.82 4.89 -7.27
N VAL A 46 -2.23 4.13 -8.30
CA VAL A 46 -3.06 2.93 -8.12
C VAL A 46 -2.31 1.86 -7.34
N SER A 47 -1.03 1.61 -7.64
CA SER A 47 -0.23 0.63 -6.88
C SER A 47 -0.11 1.01 -5.40
N LEU A 48 0.12 2.31 -5.12
CA LEU A 48 0.16 2.83 -3.76
C LEU A 48 -1.18 2.64 -3.04
N ALA A 49 -2.29 2.99 -3.71
CA ALA A 49 -3.63 2.82 -3.17
C ALA A 49 -3.97 1.35 -2.88
N VAL A 50 -3.51 0.41 -3.72
CA VAL A 50 -3.68 -1.03 -3.47
C VAL A 50 -2.91 -1.47 -2.23
N SER A 51 -1.65 -1.08 -2.09
CA SER A 51 -0.84 -1.38 -0.89
C SER A 51 -1.48 -0.84 0.38
N ASP A 52 -1.97 0.41 0.36
CA ASP A 52 -2.59 1.04 1.52
C ASP A 52 -3.92 0.37 1.88
N LEU A 53 -4.73 -0.04 0.89
CA LEU A 53 -5.96 -0.80 1.11
C LEU A 53 -5.67 -2.19 1.70
N LEU A 54 -4.60 -2.86 1.27
CA LEU A 54 -4.19 -4.14 1.86
C LEU A 54 -3.84 -4.00 3.34
N ILE A 55 -3.08 -2.97 3.72
CA ILE A 55 -2.78 -2.67 5.13
C ILE A 55 -4.06 -2.36 5.90
N THR A 56 -4.93 -1.55 5.30
CA THR A 56 -6.17 -1.07 5.93
C THR A 56 -7.14 -2.22 6.20
N VAL A 57 -7.34 -3.11 5.23
CA VAL A 57 -8.34 -4.20 5.31
C VAL A 57 -7.79 -5.42 6.05
N VAL A 58 -6.51 -5.73 5.88
CA VAL A 58 -5.92 -6.94 6.48
C VAL A 58 -5.21 -6.58 7.78
N SER A 59 -4.15 -5.78 7.74
CA SER A 59 -3.27 -5.64 8.90
C SER A 59 -3.90 -4.84 10.06
N MET A 60 -4.66 -3.78 9.78
CA MET A 60 -5.22 -2.92 10.83
C MET A 60 -6.23 -3.62 11.75
N PRO A 61 -7.25 -4.36 11.27
CA PRO A 61 -8.21 -5.05 12.15
C PRO A 61 -7.53 -6.06 13.08
N TRP A 62 -6.56 -6.83 12.57
CA TRP A 62 -5.82 -7.81 13.36
C TRP A 62 -4.92 -7.16 14.41
N SER A 63 -4.35 -5.99 14.09
CA SER A 63 -3.54 -5.22 15.05
C SER A 63 -4.39 -4.71 16.22
N VAL A 64 -5.61 -4.25 15.94
CA VAL A 64 -6.56 -3.81 16.98
C VAL A 64 -7.06 -4.99 17.80
N LEU A 65 -7.45 -6.10 17.17
CA LEU A 65 -7.89 -7.31 17.87
C LEU A 65 -6.80 -7.83 18.82
N HIS A 66 -5.55 -7.89 18.36
CA HIS A 66 -4.44 -8.34 19.18
C HIS A 66 -4.14 -7.39 20.36
N ALA A 67 -4.34 -6.08 20.17
CA ALA A 67 -4.21 -5.10 21.26
C ALA A 67 -5.37 -5.16 22.27
N LEU A 68 -6.56 -5.61 21.85
CA LEU A 68 -7.74 -5.74 22.70
C LEU A 68 -7.74 -7.03 23.52
N ASP A 69 -7.23 -8.13 22.96
CA ASP A 69 -7.21 -9.46 23.60
C ASP A 69 -5.97 -9.66 24.51
N ASP A 70 -5.39 -8.58 25.05
CA ASP A 70 -4.17 -8.58 25.87
C ASP A 70 -3.01 -9.37 25.24
N HIS A 71 -2.84 -9.25 23.92
CA HIS A 71 -1.87 -10.01 23.13
C HIS A 71 -2.10 -11.53 23.06
N ALA A 72 -3.27 -12.02 23.47
CA ALA A 72 -3.67 -13.39 23.18
C ALA A 72 -3.95 -13.57 21.67
N TRP A 73 -3.59 -14.73 21.14
CA TRP A 73 -3.83 -15.08 19.74
C TRP A 73 -4.56 -16.41 19.63
N ASN A 74 -5.83 -16.35 19.23
CA ASN A 74 -6.74 -17.51 19.22
C ASN A 74 -7.10 -18.01 17.81
N PHE A 75 -6.58 -17.40 16.74
CA PHE A 75 -6.98 -17.66 15.35
C PHE A 75 -6.06 -18.64 14.59
N GLY A 76 -5.13 -19.29 15.31
CA GLY A 76 -4.16 -20.24 14.74
C GLY A 76 -2.95 -19.58 14.07
N ASP A 77 -1.89 -20.36 13.82
CA ASP A 77 -0.58 -19.86 13.36
C ASP A 77 -0.64 -19.16 11.99
N PHE A 78 -1.45 -19.68 11.06
CA PHE A 78 -1.59 -19.09 9.73
C PHE A 78 -2.12 -17.65 9.79
N MET A 79 -3.19 -17.41 10.55
CA MET A 79 -3.74 -16.06 10.71
C MET A 79 -2.85 -15.14 11.55
N CYS A 80 -1.89 -15.67 12.33
CA CYS A 80 -0.92 -14.87 13.06
C CYS A 80 0.10 -14.23 12.11
N ARG A 81 0.53 -14.99 11.11
CA ARG A 81 1.57 -14.58 10.16
C ARG A 81 1.03 -13.76 9.00
N VAL A 82 -0.17 -14.08 8.49
CA VAL A 82 -0.77 -13.39 7.32
C VAL A 82 -0.83 -11.86 7.48
N PRO A 83 -1.31 -11.29 8.60
CA PRO A 83 -1.42 -9.84 8.76
C PRO A 83 -0.05 -9.15 8.77
N GLN A 84 0.95 -9.80 9.38
CA GLN A 84 2.34 -9.32 9.42
C GLN A 84 3.01 -9.43 8.05
N PHE A 85 2.82 -10.56 7.36
CA PHE A 85 3.27 -10.75 5.98
C PHE A 85 2.70 -9.67 5.07
N VAL A 86 1.37 -9.48 5.07
CA VAL A 86 0.71 -8.45 4.24
C VAL A 86 1.19 -7.05 4.60
N GLN A 87 1.42 -6.76 5.89
CA GLN A 87 1.97 -5.47 6.31
C GLN A 87 3.36 -5.23 5.70
N VAL A 88 4.27 -6.21 5.81
CA VAL A 88 5.64 -6.08 5.29
C VAL A 88 5.66 -5.95 3.77
N VAL A 89 4.86 -6.77 3.06
CA VAL A 89 4.75 -6.71 1.60
C VAL A 89 4.21 -5.35 1.17
N SER A 90 3.10 -4.90 1.74
CA SER A 90 2.48 -3.63 1.36
C SER A 90 3.35 -2.42 1.67
N VAL A 91 4.00 -2.36 2.84
CA VAL A 91 4.93 -1.27 3.19
C VAL A 91 6.11 -1.24 2.23
N THR A 92 6.72 -2.40 1.96
CA THR A 92 7.84 -2.50 1.01
C THR A 92 7.42 -2.06 -0.40
N ALA A 93 6.26 -2.53 -0.87
CA ALA A 93 5.71 -2.15 -2.17
C ALA A 93 5.42 -0.64 -2.24
N SER A 94 4.86 -0.03 -1.19
CA SER A 94 4.62 1.42 -1.12
C SER A 94 5.92 2.23 -1.17
N LEU A 95 6.94 1.84 -0.41
CA LEU A 95 8.24 2.52 -0.40
C LEU A 95 8.95 2.45 -1.76
N MET A 96 8.97 1.26 -2.36
CA MET A 96 9.54 1.08 -3.70
C MET A 96 8.75 1.86 -4.75
N THR A 97 7.42 1.88 -4.67
CA THR A 97 6.55 2.66 -5.57
C THR A 97 6.84 4.16 -5.45
N LEU A 98 6.95 4.69 -4.23
CA LEU A 98 7.32 6.09 -3.98
C LEU A 98 8.71 6.42 -4.55
N THR A 99 9.65 5.49 -4.43
CA THR A 99 10.99 5.62 -5.03
C THR A 99 10.91 5.68 -6.55
N CYS A 100 10.11 4.81 -7.18
CA CYS A 100 9.87 4.86 -8.62
C CYS A 100 9.23 6.18 -9.06
N ILE A 101 8.25 6.70 -8.29
CA ILE A 101 7.65 8.02 -8.56
C ILE A 101 8.73 9.11 -8.50
N ALA A 102 9.56 9.11 -7.45
CA ALA A 102 10.63 10.11 -7.30
C ALA A 102 11.63 10.06 -8.46
N VAL A 103 12.03 8.86 -8.89
CA VAL A 103 12.92 8.66 -10.04
C VAL A 103 12.25 9.13 -11.34
N ASP A 104 10.98 8.79 -11.57
CA ASP A 104 10.23 9.25 -12.74
C ASP A 104 10.20 10.78 -12.80
N ARG A 105 9.91 11.45 -11.67
CA ARG A 105 9.90 12.91 -11.58
C ARG A 105 11.29 13.52 -11.78
N TYR A 106 12.33 12.90 -11.22
CA TYR A 106 13.71 13.35 -11.40
C TYR A 106 14.11 13.35 -12.89
N ILE A 107 13.90 12.23 -13.58
CA ILE A 107 14.19 12.13 -15.00
C ILE A 107 13.30 13.13 -15.77
N ALA A 108 12.04 13.30 -15.33
CA ALA A 108 11.08 14.25 -15.90
C ALA A 108 11.60 15.66 -16.07
N ILE A 109 12.25 16.15 -15.03
CA ILE A 109 12.70 17.53 -14.94
C ILE A 109 14.06 17.70 -15.63
N LEU A 110 15.01 16.78 -15.43
CA LEU A 110 16.40 16.97 -15.88
C LEU A 110 16.70 16.46 -17.29
N HIS A 111 15.88 15.55 -17.82
CA HIS A 111 16.09 14.98 -19.15
C HIS A 111 14.85 15.16 -20.04
N PRO A 112 14.50 16.41 -20.43
CA PRO A 112 13.29 16.71 -21.19
C PRO A 112 13.32 16.19 -22.63
N LEU A 113 14.47 16.02 -23.28
CA LEU A 113 14.54 15.52 -24.66
C LEU A 113 14.48 13.99 -24.75
N ASN A 114 14.95 13.28 -23.72
CA ASN A 114 14.75 11.82 -23.58
C ASN A 114 13.34 11.47 -23.05
N SER A 115 12.50 12.50 -22.79
CA SER A 115 11.13 12.30 -22.31
C SER A 115 10.21 11.64 -23.33
N GLY A 116 10.47 11.78 -24.63
CA GLY A 116 9.66 11.20 -25.70
C GLY A 116 9.79 9.68 -25.84
N VAL A 117 10.90 9.10 -25.33
CA VAL A 117 11.12 7.64 -25.25
C VAL A 117 10.54 7.07 -23.94
N ARG A 118 9.96 7.92 -23.08
CA ARG A 118 9.44 7.53 -21.76
C ARG A 118 8.32 6.52 -21.88
N PHE A 119 8.65 5.33 -21.40
CA PHE A 119 7.79 4.48 -20.59
C PHE A 119 6.37 4.32 -21.14
N SER A 120 6.25 3.43 -22.13
CA SER A 120 4.99 2.74 -22.39
C SER A 120 4.39 2.27 -21.06
N ILE A 121 3.06 2.38 -20.92
CA ILE A 121 2.30 1.83 -19.77
C ILE A 121 2.74 0.39 -19.47
N LEU A 122 3.08 -0.38 -20.51
CA LEU A 122 3.64 -1.72 -20.37
C LEU A 122 4.91 -1.76 -19.50
N ARG A 123 5.87 -0.86 -19.74
CA ARG A 123 7.12 -0.80 -18.96
C ARG A 123 6.85 -0.44 -17.50
N VAL A 124 5.93 0.49 -17.25
CA VAL A 124 5.53 0.88 -15.89
C VAL A 124 4.85 -0.29 -15.18
N SER A 125 3.95 -0.99 -15.86
CA SER A 125 3.31 -2.19 -15.32
C SER A 125 4.33 -3.29 -15.02
N LEU A 126 5.35 -3.47 -15.86
CA LEU A 126 6.45 -4.42 -15.60
C LEU A 126 7.31 -3.99 -14.40
N THR A 127 7.64 -2.70 -14.26
CA THR A 127 8.35 -2.17 -13.08
C THR A 127 7.53 -2.37 -11.81
N LEU A 128 6.22 -2.12 -11.85
CA LEU A 128 5.37 -2.38 -10.69
C LEU A 128 5.31 -3.87 -10.37
N LEU A 129 5.19 -4.73 -11.38
CA LEU A 129 5.20 -6.17 -11.18
C LEU A 129 6.51 -6.62 -10.50
N SER A 130 7.66 -6.07 -10.90
CA SER A 130 8.92 -6.38 -10.22
C SER A 130 8.98 -5.85 -8.79
N VAL A 131 8.43 -4.66 -8.52
CA VAL A 131 8.28 -4.11 -7.17
C VAL A 131 7.47 -5.07 -6.28
N TRP A 132 6.33 -5.56 -6.75
CA TRP A 132 5.49 -6.50 -5.99
C TRP A 132 6.19 -7.84 -5.76
N VAL A 133 6.90 -8.37 -6.75
CA VAL A 133 7.68 -9.61 -6.58
C VAL A 133 8.76 -9.43 -5.52
N VAL A 134 9.54 -8.33 -5.58
CA VAL A 134 10.57 -8.03 -4.58
C VAL A 134 9.96 -7.88 -3.18
N ALA A 135 8.86 -7.15 -3.06
CA ALA A 135 8.16 -6.97 -1.80
C ALA A 135 7.68 -8.30 -1.21
N ILE A 136 7.10 -9.18 -2.03
CA ILE A 136 6.69 -10.53 -1.63
C ILE A 136 7.90 -11.33 -1.14
N THR A 137 9.00 -11.34 -1.90
CA THR A 137 10.21 -12.09 -1.51
C THR A 137 10.79 -11.61 -0.19
N PHE A 138 10.70 -10.31 0.11
CA PHE A 138 11.12 -9.73 1.38
C PHE A 138 10.22 -10.15 2.55
N GLY A 139 8.93 -10.42 2.29
CA GLY A 139 7.96 -10.88 3.28
C GLY A 139 8.01 -12.39 3.60
N ILE A 140 8.60 -13.23 2.74
CA ILE A 140 8.66 -14.70 2.91
C ILE A 140 9.18 -15.20 4.28
N PRO A 141 10.18 -14.59 4.95
CA PRO A 141 10.69 -15.13 6.21
C PRO A 141 9.72 -15.00 7.40
N LEU A 142 8.51 -14.43 7.22
CA LEU A 142 7.45 -14.33 8.22
C LEU A 142 6.46 -15.50 8.16
#